data_AF-A0A952RU76-F1
#
_entry.id   AF-A0A952RU76-F1
#
_cell.length_a   1.000
_cell.length_b   1.000
_cell.length_c   1.000
_cell.angle_alpha   90.00
_cell.angle_beta   90.00
_cell.angle_gamma   90.00
#
_symmetry.space_group_name_H-M   'P 1'
#
loop_
_entity.id
_entity.type
_entity.pdbx_description
1 polymer ?
#
loop_
_entity_poly.entity_id
_entity_poly.type
_entity_poly.pdbx_seq_one_letter_code
_entity_poly.pdbx_strand_id
1 'polypeptide(L)'
;MTRLESLRDFGLVGRIFQEEHALLEFFHDPPNSYDVLLCIGKLIERRKRFESSRLWILSAGRPTTALAKLGFTVLPDWPSGLYTLEEDFRTRIIVVNELPVDRGTLCFRAVGAGAVLRAALSEATELPPDAPERLMIVRAVLEVWGEPHEDHEEFDMTTQGFVERWERELLEKGRKAGREEGREEGREQTMRDVLARLLRARFGALDTAIEARIHDAGLDELTRWTDRIVTAAALDDIFTEP
;
A
#
# COMPACT_ATOMS: atom_id res chain seq x y z
N MET A 1 -19.70 6.32 -2.36
CA MET A 1 -18.46 7.00 -2.77
C MET A 1 -18.04 6.45 -4.11
N THR A 2 -18.10 7.27 -5.15
CA THR A 2 -17.70 6.88 -6.50
C THR A 2 -16.19 6.59 -6.52
N ARG A 3 -15.73 5.64 -7.34
CA ARG A 3 -14.32 5.21 -7.49
C ARG A 3 -13.32 6.35 -7.69
N LEU A 4 -13.78 7.53 -8.13
CA LEU A 4 -13.00 8.75 -8.36
C LEU A 4 -12.79 9.62 -7.11
N GLU A 5 -13.69 9.55 -6.11
CA GLU A 5 -13.55 10.34 -4.88
C GLU A 5 -12.44 9.79 -3.99
N SER A 6 -12.29 8.46 -3.92
CA SER A 6 -11.22 7.82 -3.14
C SER A 6 -9.83 8.13 -3.70
N LEU A 7 -9.72 8.49 -4.98
CA LEU A 7 -8.43 8.85 -5.58
C LEU A 7 -7.89 10.18 -5.06
N ARG A 8 -8.73 11.11 -4.55
CA ARG A 8 -8.25 12.41 -4.02
C ARG A 8 -7.30 12.27 -2.84
N ASP A 9 -7.44 11.19 -2.07
CA ASP A 9 -6.62 10.93 -0.89
C ASP A 9 -5.19 10.49 -1.27
N PHE A 10 -4.92 10.21 -2.56
CA PHE A 10 -3.63 9.76 -3.08
C PHE A 10 -2.76 10.91 -3.59
N GLY A 11 -2.96 12.13 -3.08
CA GLY A 11 -2.14 13.29 -3.39
C GLY A 11 -2.05 13.60 -4.88
N LEU A 12 -0.83 13.82 -5.38
CA LEU A 12 -0.56 14.19 -6.76
C LEU A 12 -0.93 13.07 -7.74
N VAL A 13 -0.72 11.80 -7.34
CA VAL A 13 -1.10 10.62 -8.15
C VAL A 13 -2.61 10.69 -8.41
N GLY A 14 -3.37 10.80 -7.31
CA GLY A 14 -4.82 10.97 -7.36
C GLY A 14 -5.31 12.07 -8.30
N ARG A 15 -4.68 13.24 -8.21
CA ARG A 15 -5.02 14.41 -9.01
C ARG A 15 -4.75 14.20 -10.51
N ILE A 16 -3.67 13.49 -10.86
CA ILE A 16 -3.32 13.17 -12.26
C ILE A 16 -4.28 12.11 -12.83
N PHE A 17 -4.57 11.06 -12.07
CA PHE A 17 -5.44 9.97 -12.53
C PHE A 17 -6.94 10.32 -12.56
N GLN A 18 -7.32 11.48 -12.01
CA GLN A 18 -8.64 12.08 -12.24
C GLN A 18 -8.77 12.71 -13.62
N GLU A 19 -7.66 12.98 -14.30
CA GLU A 19 -7.69 13.45 -15.68
C GLU A 19 -7.88 12.26 -16.63
N GLU A 20 -8.80 12.41 -17.57
CA GLU A 20 -9.15 11.32 -18.49
C GLU A 20 -7.97 10.92 -19.39
N HIS A 21 -7.74 9.62 -19.51
CA HIS A 21 -6.82 8.99 -20.45
C HIS A 21 -5.37 9.54 -20.46
N ALA A 22 -4.76 9.69 -19.28
CA ALA A 22 -3.34 10.01 -19.12
C ALA A 22 -2.42 9.02 -19.88
N LEU A 23 -1.46 9.56 -20.61
CA LEU A 23 -0.33 8.84 -21.21
C LEU A 23 0.93 9.23 -20.42
N LEU A 24 1.60 8.26 -19.82
CA LEU A 24 2.79 8.48 -18.99
C LEU A 24 4.05 8.09 -19.76
N GLU A 25 5.05 8.96 -19.73
CA GLU A 25 6.39 8.74 -20.27
C GLU A 25 7.43 9.10 -19.20
N PHE A 26 8.47 8.30 -19.04
CA PHE A 26 9.41 8.41 -17.93
C PHE A 26 10.84 8.63 -18.43
N PHE A 27 11.55 9.54 -17.78
CA PHE A 27 12.93 9.88 -18.11
C PHE A 27 13.78 9.99 -16.85
N HIS A 28 14.84 9.16 -16.78
CA HIS A 28 15.87 9.27 -15.76
C HIS A 28 16.71 10.54 -15.97
N ASP A 29 17.18 10.77 -17.18
CA ASP A 29 17.86 12.02 -17.56
C ASP A 29 16.88 13.07 -18.09
N PRO A 30 17.09 14.37 -17.82
CA PRO A 30 16.19 15.40 -18.32
C PRO A 30 16.05 15.39 -19.86
N PRO A 31 14.84 15.19 -20.42
CA PRO A 31 14.66 15.10 -21.86
C PRO A 31 14.99 16.42 -22.54
N ASN A 32 15.59 16.33 -23.73
CA ASN A 32 15.79 17.48 -24.58
C ASN A 32 14.50 17.79 -25.39
N SER A 33 14.51 18.84 -26.21
CA SER A 33 13.33 19.24 -27.01
C SER A 33 12.87 18.15 -27.98
N TYR A 34 13.79 17.37 -28.56
CA TYR A 34 13.48 16.31 -29.49
C TYR A 34 12.78 15.13 -28.79
N ASP A 35 13.25 14.74 -27.60
CA ASP A 35 12.62 13.67 -26.81
C ASP A 35 11.16 14.03 -26.46
N VAL A 36 10.91 15.27 -26.07
CA VAL A 36 9.55 15.77 -25.79
C VAL A 36 8.67 15.71 -27.05
N LEU A 37 9.20 16.09 -28.22
CA LEU A 37 8.47 16.01 -29.49
C LEU A 37 8.13 14.57 -29.88
N LEU A 38 9.01 13.60 -29.60
CA LEU A 38 8.73 12.18 -29.80
C LEU A 38 7.55 11.72 -28.92
N CYS A 39 7.52 12.11 -27.65
CA CYS A 39 6.40 11.81 -26.75
C CYS A 39 5.09 12.45 -27.25
N ILE A 40 5.14 13.70 -27.74
CA ILE A 40 3.98 14.35 -28.37
C ILE A 40 3.48 13.56 -29.58
N GLY A 41 4.39 13.02 -30.40
CA GLY A 41 4.03 12.11 -31.50
C GLY A 41 3.22 10.89 -31.02
N LYS A 42 3.65 10.26 -29.92
CA LYS A 42 2.90 9.15 -29.29
C LYS A 42 1.51 9.59 -28.80
N LEU A 43 1.41 10.80 -28.23
CA LEU A 43 0.13 11.37 -27.82
C LEU A 43 -0.83 11.55 -29.00
N ILE A 44 -0.34 12.09 -30.12
CA ILE A 44 -1.15 12.30 -31.34
C ILE A 44 -1.74 10.96 -31.81
N GLU A 45 -0.94 9.90 -31.84
CA GLU A 45 -1.42 8.56 -32.20
C GLU A 45 -2.46 8.05 -31.20
N ARG A 46 -2.25 8.24 -29.90
CA ARG A 46 -3.22 7.84 -28.87
C ARG A 46 -4.54 8.60 -28.97
N ARG A 47 -4.49 9.89 -29.32
CA ARG A 47 -5.68 10.75 -29.47
C ARG A 47 -6.58 10.33 -30.64
N LYS A 48 -6.09 9.54 -31.59
CA LYS A 48 -6.96 8.90 -32.61
C LYS A 48 -7.99 7.95 -32.00
N ARG A 49 -7.69 7.36 -30.83
CA ARG A 49 -8.59 6.44 -30.10
C ARG A 49 -9.22 7.10 -28.87
N PHE A 50 -8.50 8.01 -28.22
CA PHE A 50 -8.92 8.69 -26.99
C PHE A 50 -8.66 10.19 -27.11
N GLU A 51 -9.59 10.94 -27.71
CA GLU A 51 -9.40 12.35 -28.06
C GLU A 51 -9.01 13.24 -26.86
N SER A 52 -9.53 12.92 -25.67
CA SER A 52 -9.26 13.65 -24.43
C SER A 52 -7.90 13.34 -23.79
N SER A 53 -7.13 12.38 -24.34
CA SER A 53 -5.81 12.00 -23.82
C SER A 53 -4.88 13.19 -23.60
N ARG A 54 -4.12 13.11 -22.51
CA ARG A 54 -3.10 14.08 -22.10
C ARG A 54 -1.79 13.36 -21.81
N LEU A 55 -0.70 13.94 -22.29
CA LEU A 55 0.65 13.43 -22.04
C LEU A 55 1.19 14.01 -20.73
N TRP A 56 1.76 13.12 -19.92
CA TRP A 56 2.43 13.41 -18.67
C TRP A 56 3.84 12.82 -18.75
N ILE A 57 4.84 13.68 -18.86
CA ILE A 57 6.25 13.30 -18.87
C ILE A 57 6.78 13.45 -17.44
N LEU A 58 7.25 12.37 -16.84
CA LEU A 58 8.05 12.44 -15.62
C LEU A 58 9.52 12.57 -16.00
N SER A 59 10.16 13.60 -15.46
CA SER A 59 11.59 13.82 -15.61
C SER A 59 12.25 13.94 -14.24
N ALA A 60 13.28 13.13 -13.99
CA ALA A 60 13.93 13.13 -12.67
C ALA A 60 14.57 14.49 -12.34
N GLY A 61 15.04 15.22 -13.35
CA GLY A 61 15.62 16.57 -13.23
C GLY A 61 14.97 17.58 -14.17
N ARG A 62 15.33 18.86 -14.05
CA ARG A 62 14.72 19.94 -14.85
C ARG A 62 15.19 19.90 -16.32
N PRO A 63 14.30 19.71 -17.32
CA PRO A 63 14.66 19.76 -18.72
C PRO A 63 14.73 21.20 -19.25
N THR A 64 15.71 21.96 -18.75
CA THR A 64 15.83 23.42 -18.95
C THR A 64 15.70 23.85 -20.41
N THR A 65 16.40 23.18 -21.33
CA THR A 65 16.37 23.49 -22.76
C THR A 65 15.00 23.21 -23.38
N ALA A 66 14.36 22.09 -23.02
CA ALA A 66 13.06 21.74 -23.56
C ALA A 66 11.98 22.69 -23.06
N LEU A 67 11.97 23.00 -21.75
CA LEU A 67 11.02 23.95 -21.17
C LEU A 67 11.11 25.32 -21.85
N ALA A 68 12.32 25.85 -22.02
CA ALA A 68 12.54 27.16 -22.61
C ALA A 68 12.21 27.20 -24.12
N LYS A 69 12.73 26.24 -24.91
CA LYS A 69 12.57 26.27 -26.37
C LYS A 69 11.15 25.95 -26.83
N LEU A 70 10.43 25.08 -26.12
CA LEU A 70 9.07 24.69 -26.46
C LEU A 70 8.02 25.60 -25.81
N GLY A 71 8.42 26.51 -24.93
CA GLY A 71 7.51 27.48 -24.31
C GLY A 71 6.63 26.89 -23.20
N PHE A 72 7.14 25.92 -22.44
CA PHE A 72 6.43 25.43 -21.26
C PHE A 72 6.29 26.52 -20.20
N THR A 73 5.13 26.56 -19.55
CA THR A 73 4.86 27.47 -18.43
C THR A 73 4.56 26.68 -17.17
N VAL A 74 4.64 27.31 -16.00
CA VAL A 74 4.24 26.68 -14.74
C VAL A 74 2.75 26.34 -14.81
N LEU A 75 2.38 25.14 -14.38
CA LEU A 75 0.99 24.72 -14.36
C LEU A 75 0.25 25.42 -13.19
N PRO A 76 -0.74 26.29 -13.45
CA PRO A 76 -1.43 27.06 -12.41
C PRO A 76 -2.21 26.15 -11.45
N ASP A 77 -2.30 26.51 -10.17
CA ASP A 77 -3.00 25.75 -9.11
C ASP A 77 -2.44 24.36 -8.81
N TRP A 78 -1.30 23.99 -9.38
CA TRP A 78 -0.58 22.75 -9.08
C TRP A 78 0.68 23.01 -8.24
N PRO A 79 1.21 22.00 -7.55
CA PRO A 79 2.47 22.11 -6.81
C PRO A 79 3.64 22.56 -7.70
N SER A 80 4.74 23.01 -7.07
CA SER A 80 6.00 23.28 -7.78
C SER A 80 6.50 22.04 -8.53
N GLY A 81 7.25 22.26 -9.61
CA GLY A 81 7.77 21.19 -10.46
C GLY A 81 6.81 20.74 -11.57
N LEU A 82 5.61 21.30 -11.67
CA LEU A 82 4.69 21.00 -12.75
C LEU A 82 4.67 22.09 -13.81
N TYR A 83 4.86 21.67 -15.06
CA TYR A 83 4.89 22.52 -16.23
C TYR A 83 3.89 22.03 -17.27
N THR A 84 3.41 22.97 -18.09
CA THR A 84 2.41 22.68 -19.11
C THR A 84 2.70 23.39 -20.42
N LEU A 85 2.32 22.70 -21.50
CA LEU A 85 2.26 23.19 -22.86
C LEU A 85 0.82 23.00 -23.34
N GLU A 86 0.01 24.04 -23.19
CA GLU A 86 -1.44 24.03 -23.50
C GLU A 86 -1.73 24.62 -24.90
N GLU A 87 -3.01 24.85 -25.21
CA GLU A 87 -3.62 25.22 -26.51
C GLU A 87 -3.92 24.04 -27.45
N ASP A 88 -2.95 23.18 -27.82
CA ASP A 88 -3.25 21.99 -28.65
C ASP A 88 -2.45 20.72 -28.30
N PHE A 89 -1.30 20.91 -27.65
CA PHE A 89 -0.36 19.82 -27.37
C PHE A 89 -0.77 18.94 -26.18
N ARG A 90 -1.62 19.43 -25.26
CA ARG A 90 -2.08 18.71 -24.05
C ARG A 90 -0.94 17.93 -23.37
N THR A 91 0.18 18.62 -23.15
CA THR A 91 1.41 18.00 -22.66
C THR A 91 1.86 18.66 -21.37
N ARG A 92 2.18 17.84 -20.38
CA ARG A 92 2.67 18.28 -19.07
C ARG A 92 3.97 17.58 -18.71
N ILE A 93 4.83 18.28 -17.98
CA ILE A 93 6.07 17.75 -17.43
C ILE A 93 6.03 17.86 -15.92
N ILE A 94 6.34 16.76 -15.25
CA ILE A 94 6.60 16.68 -13.82
C ILE A 94 8.12 16.61 -13.65
N VAL A 95 8.69 17.65 -13.07
CA VAL A 95 10.10 17.73 -12.71
C VAL A 95 10.24 17.25 -11.28
N VAL A 96 10.67 15.99 -11.12
CA VAL A 96 10.59 15.26 -9.85
C VAL A 96 11.44 15.91 -8.75
N ASN A 97 12.63 16.42 -9.09
CA ASN A 97 13.49 17.11 -8.12
C ASN A 97 13.05 18.54 -7.74
N GLU A 98 11.95 19.03 -8.31
CA GLU A 98 11.31 20.30 -7.94
C GLU A 98 10.00 20.12 -7.17
N LEU A 99 9.56 18.88 -6.99
CA LEU A 99 8.36 18.56 -6.24
C LEU A 99 8.55 18.89 -4.75
N PRO A 100 7.51 19.41 -4.07
CA PRO A 100 7.53 19.57 -2.62
C PRO A 100 7.86 18.28 -1.89
N VAL A 101 8.58 18.37 -0.78
CA VAL A 101 8.90 17.22 0.07
C VAL A 101 7.76 17.02 1.07
N ASP A 102 6.71 16.35 0.61
CA ASP A 102 5.58 15.93 1.43
C ASP A 102 5.03 14.58 0.94
N ARG A 103 4.06 14.04 1.71
CA ARG A 103 3.43 12.74 1.43
C ARG A 103 2.66 12.74 0.09
N GLY A 104 2.10 13.87 -0.32
CA GLY A 104 1.30 13.99 -1.53
C GLY A 104 2.10 13.83 -2.82
N THR A 105 3.42 14.05 -2.80
CA THR A 105 4.31 13.87 -3.96
C THR A 105 5.17 12.61 -3.88
N LEU A 106 5.09 11.88 -2.77
CA LEU A 106 6.01 10.81 -2.41
C LEU A 106 6.15 9.74 -3.51
N CYS A 107 5.03 9.27 -4.07
CA CYS A 107 5.06 8.24 -5.12
C CYS A 107 5.84 8.67 -6.36
N PHE A 108 5.79 9.95 -6.74
CA PHE A 108 6.54 10.47 -7.88
C PHE A 108 8.04 10.62 -7.56
N ARG A 109 8.37 11.07 -6.33
CA ARG A 109 9.75 11.13 -5.87
C ARG A 109 10.39 9.74 -5.77
N ALA A 110 9.59 8.73 -5.42
CA ALA A 110 10.02 7.34 -5.31
C ALA A 110 10.19 6.61 -6.65
N VAL A 111 9.80 7.22 -7.78
CA VAL A 111 10.15 6.75 -9.14
C VAL A 111 11.12 7.70 -9.84
N GLY A 112 11.71 8.65 -9.09
CA GLY A 112 12.74 9.56 -9.57
C GLY A 112 14.14 8.94 -9.56
N ALA A 113 15.15 9.78 -9.39
CA ALA A 113 16.56 9.37 -9.43
C ALA A 113 17.37 9.92 -8.25
N GLY A 114 18.52 9.27 -8.00
CA GLY A 114 19.57 9.75 -7.09
C GLY A 114 19.08 10.08 -5.68
N ALA A 115 19.46 11.25 -5.18
CA ALA A 115 19.15 11.68 -3.81
C ALA A 115 17.65 11.82 -3.55
N VAL A 116 16.85 12.19 -4.56
CA VAL A 116 15.40 12.34 -4.43
C VAL A 116 14.73 10.98 -4.22
N LEU A 117 15.13 9.99 -5.00
CA LEU A 117 14.69 8.61 -4.85
C LEU A 117 15.05 8.06 -3.47
N ARG A 118 16.31 8.20 -3.05
CA ARG A 118 16.78 7.69 -1.75
C ARG A 118 16.00 8.29 -0.59
N ALA A 119 15.78 9.61 -0.60
CA ALA A 119 14.98 10.29 0.41
C ALA A 119 13.53 9.78 0.41
N ALA A 120 12.90 9.67 -0.76
CA ALA A 120 11.53 9.18 -0.89
C ALA A 120 11.36 7.73 -0.42
N LEU A 121 12.30 6.83 -0.74
CA LEU A 121 12.25 5.45 -0.25
C LEU A 121 12.47 5.38 1.26
N SER A 122 13.30 6.25 1.83
CA SER A 122 13.44 6.38 3.29
C SER A 122 12.12 6.80 3.94
N GLU A 123 11.49 7.87 3.44
CA GLU A 123 10.17 8.33 3.90
C GLU A 123 9.10 7.22 3.76
N ALA A 124 9.10 6.50 2.64
CA ALA A 124 8.16 5.40 2.41
C ALA A 124 8.36 4.24 3.40
N THR A 125 9.57 4.03 3.90
CA THR A 125 9.86 2.99 4.91
C THR A 125 9.25 3.35 6.27
N GLU A 126 9.10 4.65 6.58
CA GLU A 126 8.49 5.14 7.82
C GLU A 126 6.96 5.06 7.81
N LEU A 127 6.34 4.92 6.63
CA LEU A 127 4.89 4.73 6.52
C LEU A 127 4.46 3.35 7.02
N PRO A 128 3.23 3.21 7.54
CA PRO A 128 2.65 1.90 7.82
C PRO A 128 2.76 0.93 6.63
N PRO A 129 3.01 -0.38 6.85
CA PRO A 129 3.17 -1.35 5.76
C PRO A 129 1.99 -1.44 4.78
N ASP A 130 0.79 -1.10 5.27
CA ASP A 130 -0.49 -1.08 4.55
C ASP A 130 -0.89 0.33 4.05
N ALA A 131 -0.02 1.33 4.23
CA ALA A 131 -0.25 2.67 3.69
C ALA A 131 -0.37 2.59 2.17
N PRO A 132 -1.41 3.18 1.56
CA PRO A 132 -1.63 3.07 0.13
C PRO A 132 -0.45 3.55 -0.72
N GLU A 133 0.23 4.61 -0.30
CA GLU A 133 1.42 5.14 -0.97
C GLU A 133 2.58 4.16 -0.94
N ARG A 134 2.80 3.49 0.20
CA ARG A 134 3.86 2.49 0.34
C ARG A 134 3.58 1.29 -0.56
N LEU A 135 2.33 0.83 -0.64
CA LEU A 135 1.92 -0.27 -1.52
C LEU A 135 2.08 0.09 -3.01
N MET A 136 1.72 1.31 -3.42
CA MET A 136 1.93 1.77 -4.78
C MET A 136 3.41 1.85 -5.14
N ILE A 137 4.26 2.32 -4.22
CA ILE A 137 5.71 2.40 -4.44
C ILE A 137 6.32 1.01 -4.56
N VAL A 138 5.99 0.09 -3.66
CA VAL A 138 6.45 -1.31 -3.74
C VAL A 138 6.03 -1.94 -5.07
N ARG A 139 4.76 -1.75 -5.47
CA ARG A 139 4.26 -2.24 -6.75
C ARG A 139 5.01 -1.65 -7.93
N ALA A 140 5.23 -0.33 -7.94
CA ALA A 140 5.99 0.33 -8.99
C ALA A 140 7.44 -0.18 -9.06
N VAL A 141 8.08 -0.38 -7.91
CA VAL A 141 9.44 -0.96 -7.84
C VAL A 141 9.47 -2.37 -8.44
N LEU A 142 8.53 -3.24 -8.06
CA LEU A 142 8.47 -4.63 -8.55
C LEU A 142 8.07 -4.75 -10.02
N GLU A 143 7.08 -3.97 -10.48
CA GLU A 143 6.54 -4.08 -11.85
C GLU A 143 7.40 -3.37 -12.89
N VAL A 144 8.04 -2.25 -12.54
CA VAL A 144 8.76 -1.42 -13.51
C VAL A 144 10.24 -1.76 -13.56
N TRP A 145 10.82 -2.35 -12.50
CA TRP A 145 12.28 -2.44 -12.35
C TRP A 145 12.79 -3.81 -11.90
N GLY A 146 12.03 -4.88 -12.15
CA GLY A 146 12.35 -6.25 -11.74
C GLY A 146 13.59 -6.89 -12.41
N GLU A 147 14.22 -6.22 -13.38
CA GLU A 147 15.47 -6.67 -13.99
C GLU A 147 16.63 -5.75 -13.58
N PRO A 148 17.77 -6.30 -13.12
CA PRO A 148 18.97 -5.52 -12.84
C PRO A 148 19.45 -4.80 -14.10
N HIS A 149 19.74 -3.51 -14.00
CA HIS A 149 20.27 -2.72 -15.11
C HIS A 149 21.78 -2.49 -14.89
N GLU A 150 22.61 -2.89 -15.86
CA GLU A 150 24.09 -2.75 -15.76
C GLU A 150 24.55 -1.31 -15.48
N ASP A 151 23.78 -0.30 -15.92
CA ASP A 151 24.14 1.11 -15.83
C ASP A 151 23.68 1.81 -14.53
N HIS A 152 22.97 1.10 -13.63
CA HIS A 152 22.26 1.73 -12.50
C HIS A 152 22.43 0.98 -11.15
N GLU A 153 23.63 0.46 -10.83
CA GLU A 153 23.90 -0.31 -9.60
C GLU A 153 23.43 0.37 -8.29
N GLU A 154 23.63 1.68 -8.12
CA GLU A 154 23.20 2.40 -6.90
C GLU A 154 21.67 2.44 -6.77
N PHE A 155 20.97 2.56 -7.90
CA PHE A 155 19.51 2.56 -7.96
C PHE A 155 18.98 1.18 -7.58
N ASP A 156 19.52 0.13 -8.19
CA ASP A 156 19.12 -1.27 -7.97
C ASP A 156 19.33 -1.68 -6.51
N MET A 157 20.47 -1.34 -5.92
CA MET A 157 20.71 -1.60 -4.49
C MET A 157 19.71 -0.85 -3.59
N THR A 158 19.37 0.39 -3.92
CA THR A 158 18.45 1.21 -3.10
C THR A 158 17.02 0.65 -3.15
N THR A 159 16.53 0.33 -4.34
CA THR A 159 15.17 -0.18 -4.55
C THR A 159 15.02 -1.61 -4.02
N GLN A 160 16.02 -2.47 -4.22
CA GLN A 160 16.05 -3.81 -3.64
C GLN A 160 16.05 -3.76 -2.11
N GLY A 161 16.91 -2.92 -1.52
CA GLY A 161 16.95 -2.74 -0.06
C GLY A 161 15.66 -2.16 0.53
N PHE A 162 14.85 -1.46 -0.27
CA PHE A 162 13.51 -1.04 0.14
C PHE A 162 12.51 -2.21 0.14
N VAL A 163 12.49 -3.03 -0.93
CA VAL A 163 11.62 -4.21 -1.02
C VAL A 163 11.93 -5.23 0.08
N GLU A 164 13.20 -5.57 0.28
CA GLU A 164 13.63 -6.53 1.30
C GLU A 164 13.22 -6.11 2.73
N ARG A 165 13.28 -4.80 3.01
CA ARG A 165 12.82 -4.25 4.30
C ARG A 165 11.31 -4.41 4.46
N TRP A 166 10.54 -4.07 3.43
CA TRP A 166 9.09 -4.22 3.44
C TRP A 166 8.65 -5.68 3.61
N GLU A 167 9.27 -6.62 2.90
CA GLU A 167 9.01 -8.06 3.04
C GLU A 167 9.29 -8.54 4.47
N ARG A 168 10.43 -8.14 5.05
CA ARG A 168 10.79 -8.50 6.42
C ARG A 168 9.77 -8.00 7.44
N GLU A 169 9.31 -6.76 7.30
CA GLU A 169 8.29 -6.18 8.18
C GLU A 169 6.95 -6.93 8.06
N LEU A 170 6.52 -7.28 6.84
CA LEU A 170 5.31 -8.05 6.63
C LEU A 170 5.41 -9.46 7.22
N LEU A 171 6.54 -10.15 7.02
CA LEU A 171 6.79 -11.46 7.61
C LEU A 171 6.77 -11.40 9.13
N GLU A 172 7.38 -10.38 9.73
CA GLU A 172 7.37 -10.20 11.19
C GLU A 172 5.96 -9.91 11.72
N LYS A 173 5.20 -9.04 11.04
CA LYS A 173 3.80 -8.73 11.38
C LYS A 173 2.94 -9.99 11.30
N GLY A 174 3.07 -10.77 10.23
CA GLY A 174 2.37 -12.05 10.04
C GLY A 174 2.73 -13.08 11.11
N ARG A 175 4.02 -13.20 11.45
CA ARG A 175 4.49 -14.11 12.50
C ARG A 175 3.95 -13.72 13.88
N LYS A 176 3.87 -12.42 14.18
CA LYS A 176 3.30 -11.92 15.45
C LYS A 176 1.80 -12.22 15.52
N ALA A 177 1.06 -11.89 14.47
CA ALA A 177 -0.38 -12.17 14.40
C ALA A 177 -0.69 -13.66 14.57
N GLY A 178 -0.01 -14.54 13.80
CA GLY A 178 -0.23 -15.98 13.92
C GLY A 178 0.18 -16.57 15.26
N ARG A 179 1.19 -16.00 15.94
CA ARG A 179 1.56 -16.42 17.30
C ARG A 179 0.49 -16.01 18.32
N GLU A 180 -0.10 -14.84 18.16
CA GLU A 180 -1.15 -14.35 19.06
C GLU A 180 -2.42 -15.19 18.91
N GLU A 181 -2.88 -15.39 17.67
CA GLU A 181 -4.01 -16.24 17.32
C GLU A 181 -3.82 -17.67 17.87
N GLY A 182 -2.67 -18.32 17.59
CA GLY A 182 -2.40 -19.65 18.12
C GLY A 182 -2.28 -19.71 19.65
N ARG A 183 -1.91 -18.60 20.31
CA ARG A 183 -1.90 -18.52 21.79
C ARG A 183 -3.31 -18.37 22.35
N GLU A 184 -4.23 -17.76 21.63
CA GLU A 184 -5.64 -17.65 22.01
C GLU A 184 -6.36 -18.99 21.81
N GLU A 185 -6.23 -19.58 20.62
CA GLU A 185 -6.77 -20.92 20.32
C GLU A 185 -6.26 -21.97 21.32
N GLY A 186 -4.96 -21.96 21.63
CA GLY A 186 -4.38 -22.88 22.61
C GLY A 186 -4.91 -22.68 24.03
N ARG A 187 -5.24 -21.43 24.42
CA ARG A 187 -5.88 -21.15 25.73
C ARG A 187 -7.30 -21.66 25.77
N GLU A 188 -8.08 -21.42 24.73
CA GLU A 188 -9.45 -21.92 24.63
C GLU A 188 -9.47 -23.45 24.68
N GLN A 189 -8.66 -24.11 23.85
CA GLN A 189 -8.59 -25.57 23.84
C GLN A 189 -8.20 -26.13 25.22
N THR A 190 -7.20 -25.54 25.87
CA THR A 190 -6.79 -25.94 27.22
C THR A 190 -7.95 -25.78 28.21
N MET A 191 -8.69 -24.66 28.14
CA MET A 191 -9.82 -24.41 29.03
C MET A 191 -10.98 -25.40 28.78
N ARG A 192 -11.26 -25.73 27.51
CA ARG A 192 -12.23 -26.77 27.13
C ARG A 192 -11.88 -28.12 27.74
N ASP A 193 -10.63 -28.54 27.60
CA ASP A 193 -10.14 -29.84 28.10
C ASP A 193 -10.19 -29.89 29.64
N VAL A 194 -9.79 -28.80 30.31
CA VAL A 194 -9.85 -28.68 31.77
C VAL A 194 -11.30 -28.72 32.25
N LEU A 195 -12.19 -27.93 31.66
CA LEU A 195 -13.61 -27.89 32.01
C LEU A 195 -14.26 -29.27 31.84
N ALA A 196 -14.08 -29.91 30.68
CA ALA A 196 -14.63 -31.23 30.42
C ALA A 196 -14.11 -32.27 31.43
N ARG A 197 -12.83 -32.22 31.80
CA ARG A 197 -12.25 -33.09 32.83
C ARG A 197 -12.85 -32.84 34.21
N LEU A 198 -13.05 -31.58 34.60
CA LEU A 198 -13.66 -31.22 35.88
C LEU A 198 -15.13 -31.66 35.96
N LEU A 199 -15.90 -31.44 34.89
CA LEU A 199 -17.29 -31.86 34.81
C LEU A 199 -17.40 -33.39 34.87
N ARG A 200 -16.54 -34.13 34.14
CA ARG A 200 -16.50 -35.58 34.22
C ARG A 200 -16.15 -36.10 35.61
N ALA A 201 -15.22 -35.43 36.30
CA ALA A 201 -14.82 -35.80 37.66
C ALA A 201 -15.93 -35.56 38.69
N ARG A 202 -16.75 -34.51 38.53
CA ARG A 202 -17.82 -34.16 39.50
C ARG A 202 -19.15 -34.85 39.20
N PHE A 203 -19.53 -34.98 37.93
CA PHE A 203 -20.87 -35.41 37.53
C PHE A 203 -20.90 -36.73 36.73
N GLY A 204 -19.74 -37.28 36.37
CA GLY A 204 -19.64 -38.53 35.60
C GLY A 204 -19.63 -38.30 34.09
N ALA A 205 -19.99 -39.30 33.30
CA ALA A 205 -19.94 -39.21 31.84
C ALA A 205 -20.80 -38.05 31.31
N LEU A 206 -20.23 -37.25 30.39
CA LEU A 206 -20.95 -36.18 29.71
C LEU A 206 -21.62 -36.74 28.46
N ASP A 207 -22.81 -36.23 28.14
CA ASP A 207 -23.45 -36.54 26.87
C ASP A 207 -22.82 -35.74 25.71
N THR A 208 -23.15 -36.15 24.49
CA THR A 208 -22.63 -35.52 23.27
C THR A 208 -23.06 -34.07 23.10
N ALA A 209 -24.20 -33.67 23.68
CA ALA A 209 -24.71 -32.30 23.57
C ALA A 209 -23.86 -31.35 24.42
N ILE A 210 -23.49 -31.76 25.63
CA ILE A 210 -22.61 -30.99 26.52
C ILE A 210 -21.19 -30.93 25.98
N GLU A 211 -20.67 -32.03 25.43
CA GLU A 211 -19.34 -32.02 24.80
C GLU A 211 -19.27 -31.05 23.61
N ALA A 212 -20.29 -31.03 22.75
CA ALA A 212 -20.39 -30.05 21.66
C ALA A 212 -20.49 -28.62 22.19
N ARG A 213 -21.29 -28.39 23.24
CA ARG A 213 -21.45 -27.07 23.84
C ARG A 213 -20.15 -26.54 24.45
N ILE A 214 -19.32 -27.38 25.04
CA ILE A 214 -17.98 -26.99 25.55
C ILE A 214 -17.05 -26.70 24.38
N HIS A 215 -17.08 -27.52 23.33
CA HIS A 215 -16.26 -27.33 22.14
C HIS A 215 -16.52 -25.98 21.46
N ASP A 216 -17.79 -25.58 21.35
CA ASP A 216 -18.18 -24.37 20.62
C ASP A 216 -18.14 -23.08 21.48
N ALA A 217 -17.90 -23.22 22.79
CA ALA A 217 -17.88 -22.09 23.71
C ALA A 217 -16.60 -21.25 23.58
N GLY A 218 -16.76 -19.94 23.74
CA GLY A 218 -15.65 -18.98 23.83
C GLY A 218 -15.03 -18.93 25.22
N LEU A 219 -13.85 -18.30 25.33
CA LEU A 219 -13.09 -18.25 26.58
C LEU A 219 -13.87 -17.71 27.80
N ASP A 220 -14.72 -16.69 27.60
CA ASP A 220 -15.50 -16.08 28.68
C ASP A 220 -16.58 -17.03 29.24
N GLU A 221 -17.22 -17.82 28.37
CA GLU A 221 -18.20 -18.83 28.76
C GLU A 221 -17.53 -19.97 29.52
N LEU A 222 -16.42 -20.48 28.98
CA LEU A 222 -15.64 -21.54 29.60
C LEU A 222 -15.13 -21.15 30.99
N THR A 223 -14.67 -19.92 31.16
CA THR A 223 -14.22 -19.38 32.46
C THR A 223 -15.38 -19.35 33.45
N ARG A 224 -16.52 -18.79 33.04
CA ARG A 224 -17.72 -18.70 33.89
C ARG A 224 -18.23 -20.06 34.33
N TRP A 225 -18.27 -21.02 33.41
CA TRP A 225 -18.67 -22.39 33.72
C TRP A 225 -17.68 -23.06 34.67
N THR A 226 -16.38 -22.79 34.51
CA THR A 226 -15.34 -23.28 35.43
C THR A 226 -15.54 -22.79 36.85
N ASP A 227 -15.83 -21.49 37.04
CA ASP A 227 -16.08 -20.92 38.37
C ASP A 227 -17.32 -21.52 39.04
N ARG A 228 -18.37 -21.77 38.26
CA ARG A 228 -19.63 -22.34 38.74
C ARG A 228 -19.54 -23.80 39.14
N ILE A 229 -18.54 -24.54 38.63
CA ILE A 229 -18.34 -25.94 39.02
C ILE A 229 -18.29 -26.05 40.54
N VAL A 230 -17.68 -25.10 41.26
CA VAL A 230 -17.49 -25.20 42.72
C VAL A 230 -18.83 -25.24 43.46
N THR A 231 -19.79 -24.39 43.08
CA THR A 231 -21.04 -24.17 43.81
C THR A 231 -22.26 -24.90 43.25
N ALA A 232 -22.22 -25.33 41.98
CA ALA A 232 -23.36 -25.95 41.29
C ALA A 232 -23.84 -27.25 41.96
N ALA A 233 -25.14 -27.40 42.20
CA ALA A 233 -25.70 -28.61 42.81
C ALA A 233 -25.92 -29.72 41.76
N ALA A 234 -26.23 -29.33 40.53
CA ALA A 234 -26.41 -30.19 39.38
C ALA A 234 -25.62 -29.70 38.15
N LEU A 235 -25.46 -30.58 37.15
CA LEU A 235 -24.73 -30.27 35.91
C LEU A 235 -25.39 -29.12 35.12
N ASP A 236 -26.73 -29.08 35.08
CA ASP A 236 -27.48 -28.05 34.38
C ASP A 236 -27.27 -26.64 34.96
N ASP A 237 -27.02 -26.54 36.27
CA ASP A 237 -26.80 -25.26 36.97
C ASP A 237 -25.56 -24.52 36.42
N ILE A 238 -24.59 -25.26 35.87
CA ILE A 238 -23.35 -24.70 35.34
C ILE A 238 -23.61 -23.86 34.10
N PHE A 239 -24.54 -24.30 33.27
CA PHE A 239 -24.79 -23.78 31.93
C PHE A 239 -25.95 -22.78 31.84
N THR A 240 -26.49 -22.35 32.97
CA THR A 240 -27.57 -21.34 33.04
C THR A 240 -27.07 -19.98 32.56
N GLU A 241 -27.82 -19.27 31.72
CA GLU A 241 -27.49 -17.86 31.43
C GLU A 241 -27.73 -17.00 32.68
N PRO A 242 -27.11 -15.81 32.79
CA PRO A 242 -27.44 -14.83 33.83
C PRO A 242 -28.94 -14.50 33.87
#